data_AF-A0A3Q7UL12-F1
#
_entry.id   AF-A0A3Q7UL12-F1
#
_cell.length_a   1.000
_cell.length_b   1.000
_cell.length_c   1.000
_cell.angle_alpha   90.00
_cell.angle_beta   90.00
_cell.angle_gamma   90.00
#
_symmetry.space_group_name_H-M   'P 1'
#
loop_
_entity.id
_entity.type
_entity.pdbx_description
1 polymer ?
#
loop_
_entity_poly.entity_id
_entity_poly.type
_entity_poly.pdbx_seq_one_letter_code
_entity_poly.pdbx_strand_id
1 'polypeptide(L)'
;MLIIHLLICFLPGVLGSEFSILRSPGSVVFRDGNWPIPGDRIPDVAALSMGFSVKEDLSWPGLAVGDLFHRPRATIMVMVKGVDKLALPPGSVISYPLENAVPFSLDSVANSIHSLFSEETPVVLQLAPSEERVYMVGKANSVFEDLSVTLRQLRNRLFQENSVLNSLPLNSLSRNSEVDLLFLSELQVLHDISSLLSRHKHLAKDHSPDLYSLELAGLDEIGKHYGEDSEQFRDASKILVDALQKFADDMFNLYGGNAVVELVTVRSFDTSLVRKTRTILEAKQAKNPSSPYNLAYKYNLEYPVVFNMVLWIMIALALAVIITSYNIWNMDPGYDSIIYRMTNQKIRMD
;
A
#
# COMPACT_ATOMS: atom_id res chain seq x y z
N MET A 1 -7.94 -23.68 33.47
CA MET A 1 -8.21 -24.24 32.12
C MET A 1 -9.24 -23.47 31.28
N LEU A 2 -10.04 -22.57 31.86
CA LEU A 2 -11.06 -21.81 31.12
C LEU A 2 -10.50 -20.58 30.38
N ILE A 3 -9.39 -19.99 30.86
CA ILE A 3 -8.75 -18.80 30.28
C ILE A 3 -8.05 -19.12 28.94
N ILE A 4 -7.55 -20.34 28.76
CA ILE A 4 -6.84 -20.75 27.54
C ILE A 4 -7.81 -20.95 26.36
N HIS A 5 -9.08 -21.32 26.64
CA HIS A 5 -10.10 -21.45 25.59
C HIS A 5 -10.69 -20.09 25.16
N LEU A 6 -10.68 -19.10 26.04
CA LEU A 6 -11.15 -17.75 25.70
C LEU A 6 -10.16 -17.02 24.77
N LEU A 7 -8.86 -17.32 24.87
CA LEU A 7 -7.81 -16.70 24.05
C LEU A 7 -7.81 -17.19 22.59
N ILE A 8 -8.35 -18.39 22.32
CA ILE A 8 -8.39 -18.97 20.97
C ILE A 8 -9.55 -18.38 20.12
N CYS A 9 -10.53 -17.73 20.75
CA CYS A 9 -11.62 -17.04 20.03
C CYS A 9 -11.27 -15.62 19.54
N PHE A 10 -10.04 -15.14 19.80
CA PHE A 10 -9.53 -13.85 19.30
C PHE A 10 -8.37 -14.02 18.31
N LEU A 11 -8.47 -14.99 17.41
CA LEU A 11 -7.87 -14.82 16.10
C LEU A 11 -8.94 -14.15 15.24
N PRO A 12 -9.01 -12.80 15.16
CA PRO A 12 -9.69 -12.23 14.02
C PRO A 12 -8.97 -12.84 12.82
N GLY A 13 -9.70 -13.59 11.99
CA GLY A 13 -9.23 -13.83 10.65
C GLY A 13 -8.95 -12.44 10.10
N VAL A 14 -7.68 -12.12 9.91
CA VAL A 14 -7.30 -10.87 9.28
C VAL A 14 -7.96 -10.94 7.91
N LEU A 15 -9.03 -10.16 7.73
CA LEU A 15 -9.57 -9.83 6.42
C LEU A 15 -8.45 -9.06 5.75
N GLY A 16 -7.54 -9.79 5.12
CA GLY A 16 -6.34 -9.26 4.51
C GLY A 16 -6.66 -8.75 3.13
N SER A 17 -6.01 -7.65 2.76
CA SER A 17 -5.87 -7.21 1.37
C SER A 17 -5.47 -8.39 0.47
N GLU A 18 -5.84 -8.37 -0.81
CA GLU A 18 -5.56 -9.48 -1.74
C GLU A 18 -4.76 -9.02 -2.96
N PHE A 19 -3.80 -9.85 -3.37
CA PHE A 19 -3.11 -9.77 -4.65
C PHE A 19 -3.70 -10.82 -5.58
N SER A 20 -4.31 -10.39 -6.69
CA SER A 20 -5.05 -11.24 -7.61
C SER A 20 -4.52 -11.12 -9.03
N ILE A 21 -4.54 -12.22 -9.77
CA ILE A 21 -4.05 -12.29 -11.15
C ILE A 21 -5.23 -12.51 -12.06
N LEU A 22 -5.61 -11.46 -12.79
CA LEU A 22 -6.79 -11.48 -13.65
C LEU A 22 -6.51 -12.24 -14.93
N ARG A 23 -5.36 -11.98 -15.57
CA ARG A 23 -4.93 -12.65 -16.81
C ARG A 23 -3.42 -12.86 -16.77
N SER A 24 -2.96 -14.01 -17.27
CA SER A 24 -1.53 -14.27 -17.43
C SER A 24 -1.28 -15.06 -18.71
N PRO A 25 -0.14 -14.87 -19.38
CA PRO A 25 0.24 -15.67 -20.53
C PRO A 25 0.66 -17.07 -20.10
N GLY A 26 0.63 -18.03 -21.03
CA GLY A 26 1.11 -19.40 -20.76
C GLY A 26 2.61 -19.49 -20.41
N SER A 27 3.39 -18.43 -20.67
CA SER A 27 4.80 -18.37 -20.34
C SER A 27 5.11 -18.01 -18.90
N VAL A 28 4.14 -17.47 -18.14
CA VAL A 28 4.28 -17.18 -16.72
C VAL A 28 3.30 -18.05 -15.95
N VAL A 29 3.82 -18.88 -15.05
CA VAL A 29 3.02 -19.85 -14.32
C VAL A 29 2.83 -19.37 -12.89
N PHE A 30 1.61 -18.99 -12.57
CA PHE A 30 1.19 -18.70 -11.20
C PHE A 30 0.55 -19.95 -10.60
N ARG A 31 1.04 -20.37 -9.43
CA ARG A 31 0.56 -21.57 -8.73
C ARG A 31 -0.62 -21.20 -7.86
N ASP A 32 -1.71 -21.93 -7.99
CA ASP A 32 -2.82 -21.81 -7.06
C ASP A 32 -2.41 -22.30 -5.67
N GLY A 33 -2.64 -21.46 -4.67
CA GLY A 33 -2.38 -21.76 -3.28
C GLY A 33 -2.43 -20.52 -2.40
N ASN A 34 -2.82 -20.74 -1.15
CA ASN A 34 -3.05 -19.68 -0.18
C ASN A 34 -1.74 -19.24 0.51
N TRP A 35 -0.71 -18.90 -0.28
CA TRP A 35 0.57 -18.41 0.24
C TRP A 35 0.55 -16.90 0.35
N PRO A 36 0.76 -16.36 1.56
CA PRO A 36 0.73 -14.94 1.75
C PRO A 36 1.97 -14.28 1.12
N ILE A 37 1.78 -13.08 0.57
CA ILE A 37 2.84 -12.29 -0.06
C ILE A 37 3.03 -10.97 0.70
N PRO A 38 4.27 -10.57 1.03
CA PRO A 38 4.53 -9.25 1.57
C PRO A 38 4.26 -8.16 0.52
N GLY A 39 3.51 -7.11 0.87
CA GLY A 39 3.10 -6.07 -0.09
C GLY A 39 4.27 -5.27 -0.68
N ASP A 40 5.38 -5.13 0.06
CA ASP A 40 6.62 -4.51 -0.41
C ASP A 40 7.31 -5.32 -1.52
N ARG A 41 6.96 -6.61 -1.67
CA ARG A 41 7.52 -7.52 -2.67
C ARG A 41 6.65 -7.66 -3.92
N ILE A 42 5.49 -6.99 -4.01
CA ILE A 42 4.68 -6.95 -5.24
C ILE A 42 5.50 -6.46 -6.46
N PRO A 43 6.29 -5.37 -6.36
CA PRO A 43 7.13 -4.92 -7.47
C PRO A 43 8.12 -5.99 -7.96
N ASP A 44 8.61 -6.84 -7.05
CA ASP A 44 9.53 -7.92 -7.40
C ASP A 44 8.82 -9.01 -8.21
N VAL A 45 7.55 -9.30 -7.92
CA VAL A 45 6.74 -10.24 -8.72
C VAL A 45 6.56 -9.70 -10.14
N ALA A 46 6.21 -8.42 -10.28
CA ALA A 46 6.08 -7.77 -11.58
C ALA A 46 7.43 -7.77 -12.35
N ALA A 47 8.55 -7.53 -11.67
CA ALA A 47 9.88 -7.58 -12.28
C ALA A 47 10.24 -9.00 -12.75
N LEU A 48 10.02 -10.01 -11.89
CA LEU A 48 10.34 -11.40 -12.17
C LEU A 48 9.47 -12.00 -13.28
N SER A 49 8.18 -11.64 -13.33
CA SER A 49 7.27 -12.11 -14.39
C SER A 49 7.71 -11.62 -15.77
N MET A 50 8.30 -10.41 -15.85
CA MET A 50 8.91 -9.84 -17.05
C MET A 50 10.32 -10.40 -17.34
N GLY A 51 10.92 -11.13 -16.39
CA GLY A 51 12.25 -11.71 -16.53
C GLY A 51 13.40 -10.81 -16.08
N PHE A 52 13.13 -9.73 -15.35
CA PHE A 52 14.17 -8.89 -14.74
C PHE A 52 14.71 -9.51 -13.46
N SER A 53 15.95 -9.16 -13.12
CA SER A 53 16.57 -9.56 -11.86
C SER A 53 16.15 -8.64 -10.70
N VAL A 54 15.83 -9.23 -9.55
CA VAL A 54 15.54 -8.52 -8.31
C VAL A 54 16.75 -8.53 -7.37
N LYS A 55 16.80 -7.60 -6.42
CA LYS A 55 17.95 -7.45 -5.50
C LYS A 55 18.06 -8.58 -4.48
N GLU A 56 16.92 -9.09 -4.04
CA GLU A 56 16.82 -10.16 -3.05
C GLU A 56 15.93 -11.26 -3.62
N ASP A 57 16.32 -12.52 -3.43
CA ASP A 57 15.54 -13.65 -3.91
C ASP A 57 14.14 -13.65 -3.27
N LEU A 58 13.12 -13.79 -4.12
CA LEU A 58 11.73 -13.90 -3.67
C LEU A 58 11.48 -15.35 -3.24
N SER A 59 11.33 -15.58 -1.93
CA SER A 59 11.06 -16.91 -1.36
C SER A 59 9.61 -17.37 -1.53
N TRP A 60 8.75 -16.51 -2.08
CA TRP A 60 7.32 -16.78 -2.26
C TRP A 60 7.09 -17.82 -3.37
N PRO A 61 6.38 -18.94 -3.09
CA PRO A 61 6.26 -20.07 -4.00
C PRO A 61 5.18 -19.90 -5.09
N GLY A 62 4.43 -18.79 -5.07
CA GLY A 62 3.30 -18.56 -5.97
C GLY A 62 3.71 -18.28 -7.42
N LEU A 63 4.93 -17.76 -7.66
CA LEU A 63 5.49 -17.61 -9.00
C LEU A 63 6.40 -18.80 -9.33
N ALA A 64 6.00 -19.60 -10.32
CA ALA A 64 6.83 -20.69 -10.81
C ALA A 64 7.73 -20.23 -11.97
N VAL A 65 8.82 -20.97 -12.17
CA VAL A 65 9.69 -20.79 -13.34
C VAL A 65 8.90 -21.19 -14.58
N GLY A 66 8.52 -20.19 -15.36
CA GLY A 66 7.91 -20.35 -16.68
C GLY A 66 8.93 -20.37 -17.82
N ASP A 67 8.49 -20.02 -19.02
CA ASP A 67 9.36 -19.98 -20.20
C ASP A 67 10.30 -18.77 -20.14
N LEU A 68 11.61 -19.04 -20.12
CA LEU A 68 12.66 -18.03 -20.03
C LEU A 68 12.82 -17.20 -21.31
N PHE A 69 12.38 -17.73 -22.45
CA PHE A 69 12.58 -17.13 -23.77
C PHE A 69 11.34 -16.42 -24.32
N HIS A 70 10.16 -16.71 -23.77
CA HIS A 70 8.91 -16.06 -24.16
C HIS A 70 8.36 -15.22 -23.01
N ARG A 71 8.94 -14.04 -22.78
CA ARG A 71 8.48 -13.14 -21.71
C ARG A 71 7.20 -12.38 -22.08
N PRO A 72 6.38 -12.01 -21.09
CA PRO A 72 5.27 -11.09 -21.30
C PRO A 72 5.76 -9.78 -21.93
N ARG A 73 4.99 -9.24 -22.86
CA ARG A 73 5.24 -7.94 -23.50
C ARG A 73 4.65 -6.77 -22.76
N ALA A 74 3.74 -7.01 -21.82
CA ALA A 74 3.24 -5.98 -20.95
C ALA A 74 2.91 -6.52 -19.57
N THR A 75 3.13 -5.68 -18.56
CA THR A 75 2.62 -5.86 -17.21
C THR A 75 1.66 -4.71 -16.91
N ILE A 76 0.43 -5.06 -16.56
CA ILE A 76 -0.63 -4.13 -16.19
C ILE A 76 -0.96 -4.39 -14.73
N MET A 77 -0.59 -3.45 -13.86
CA MET A 77 -0.92 -3.46 -12.44
C MET A 77 -2.06 -2.47 -12.18
N VAL A 78 -3.17 -2.96 -11.64
CA VAL A 78 -4.27 -2.12 -11.15
C VAL A 78 -4.36 -2.25 -9.64
N MET A 79 -4.26 -1.14 -8.94
CA MET A 79 -4.42 -1.07 -7.50
C MET A 79 -5.76 -0.41 -7.17
N VAL A 80 -6.58 -1.07 -6.35
CA VAL A 80 -7.87 -0.55 -5.88
C VAL A 80 -7.78 -0.31 -4.38
N LYS A 81 -7.98 0.94 -3.97
CA LYS A 81 -8.04 1.33 -2.55
C LYS A 81 -9.48 1.22 -2.02
N GLY A 82 -9.63 1.00 -0.71
CA GLY A 82 -10.92 1.02 0.00
C GLY A 82 -11.62 -0.34 0.17
N VAL A 83 -11.00 -1.45 -0.29
CA VAL A 83 -11.55 -2.80 -0.16
C VAL A 83 -10.46 -3.83 0.11
N ASP A 84 -10.72 -4.79 1.01
CA ASP A 84 -9.81 -5.93 1.20
C ASP A 84 -9.88 -6.91 0.03
N LYS A 85 -11.12 -7.16 -0.42
CA LYS A 85 -11.43 -8.18 -1.43
C LYS A 85 -12.54 -7.71 -2.35
N LEU A 86 -12.38 -7.97 -3.64
CA LEU A 86 -13.42 -7.81 -4.64
C LEU A 86 -14.06 -9.17 -4.96
N ALA A 87 -15.37 -9.18 -5.23
CA ALA A 87 -16.11 -10.38 -5.59
C ALA A 87 -15.85 -10.80 -7.05
N LEU A 88 -14.63 -11.23 -7.33
CA LEU A 88 -14.20 -11.68 -8.66
C LEU A 88 -14.86 -13.04 -9.01
N PRO A 89 -15.17 -13.29 -10.30
CA PRO A 89 -15.85 -14.49 -10.74
C PRO A 89 -14.99 -15.74 -10.49
N PRO A 90 -15.55 -16.77 -9.83
CA PRO A 90 -14.80 -17.95 -9.41
C PRO A 90 -14.26 -18.73 -10.62
N GLY A 91 -13.02 -19.20 -10.52
CA GLY A 91 -12.39 -20.10 -11.51
C GLY A 91 -11.61 -19.43 -12.64
N SER A 92 -11.54 -18.09 -12.68
CA SER A 92 -10.77 -17.34 -13.70
C SER A 92 -9.60 -16.53 -13.16
N VAL A 93 -9.46 -16.47 -11.83
CA VAL A 93 -8.50 -15.61 -11.12
C VAL A 93 -7.82 -16.40 -10.03
N ILE A 94 -6.51 -16.24 -9.89
CA ILE A 94 -5.74 -16.76 -8.76
C ILE A 94 -5.50 -15.60 -7.80
N SER A 95 -5.81 -15.78 -6.52
CA SER A 95 -5.72 -14.74 -5.49
C SER A 95 -4.85 -15.21 -4.33
N TYR A 96 -4.03 -14.30 -3.82
CA TYR A 96 -3.09 -14.50 -2.74
C TYR A 96 -3.33 -13.45 -1.65
N PRO A 97 -3.35 -13.83 -0.36
CA PRO A 97 -3.50 -12.88 0.72
C PRO A 97 -2.23 -12.02 0.87
N LEU A 98 -2.39 -10.73 1.16
CA LEU A 98 -1.29 -9.83 1.48
C LEU A 98 -0.97 -9.86 2.97
N GLU A 99 0.31 -10.00 3.33
CA GLU A 99 0.74 -9.96 4.74
C GLU A 99 0.68 -8.55 5.33
N ASN A 100 1.13 -7.57 4.55
CA ASN A 100 1.22 -6.17 4.96
C ASN A 100 0.80 -5.26 3.80
N ALA A 101 -0.14 -4.35 4.04
CA ALA A 101 -0.57 -3.37 3.06
C ALA A 101 0.38 -2.15 3.10
N VAL A 102 1.51 -2.24 2.41
CA VAL A 102 2.50 -1.16 2.33
C VAL A 102 2.39 -0.45 0.98
N PRO A 103 2.47 0.89 0.91
CA PRO A 103 2.57 1.59 -0.36
C PRO A 103 3.82 1.15 -1.12
N PHE A 104 3.66 0.77 -2.38
CA PHE A 104 4.77 0.40 -3.26
C PHE A 104 4.70 1.19 -4.56
N SER A 105 5.82 1.30 -5.26
CA SER A 105 5.90 1.86 -6.60
C SER A 105 6.60 0.89 -7.54
N LEU A 106 6.29 0.98 -8.84
CA LEU A 106 6.93 0.18 -9.88
C LEU A 106 8.12 0.92 -10.53
N ASP A 107 8.70 1.89 -9.83
CA ASP A 107 9.79 2.73 -10.37
C ASP A 107 11.05 1.91 -10.65
N SER A 108 11.35 0.90 -9.83
CA SER A 108 12.44 -0.04 -10.08
C SER A 108 12.25 -0.79 -11.40
N VAL A 109 11.02 -1.23 -11.67
CA VAL A 109 10.64 -1.92 -12.90
C VAL A 109 10.73 -0.96 -14.08
N ALA A 110 10.14 0.23 -13.98
CA ALA A 110 10.22 1.27 -15.00
C ALA A 110 11.68 1.63 -15.35
N ASN A 111 12.53 1.82 -14.35
CA ASN A 111 13.96 2.09 -14.55
C ASN A 111 14.68 0.93 -15.24
N SER A 112 14.32 -0.32 -14.93
CA SER A 112 14.91 -1.51 -15.56
C SER A 112 14.51 -1.59 -17.04
N ILE A 113 13.24 -1.32 -17.34
CA ILE A 113 12.71 -1.22 -18.70
C ILE A 113 13.46 -0.12 -19.48
N HIS A 114 13.59 1.08 -18.91
CA HIS A 114 14.29 2.19 -19.56
C HIS A 114 15.78 1.91 -19.80
N SER A 115 16.44 1.28 -18.83
CA SER A 115 17.87 0.96 -18.95
C SER A 115 18.12 -0.07 -20.06
N LEU A 116 17.30 -1.13 -20.12
CA LEU A 116 17.50 -2.26 -21.03
C LEU A 116 16.94 -2.02 -22.44
N PHE A 117 15.89 -1.22 -22.57
CA PHE A 117 15.17 -1.00 -23.84
C PHE A 117 15.13 0.48 -24.25
N SER A 118 16.16 1.25 -23.87
CA SER A 118 16.25 2.69 -24.17
C SER A 118 16.10 3.03 -25.66
N GLU A 119 16.57 2.16 -26.56
CA GLU A 119 16.49 2.36 -28.01
C GLU A 119 15.08 2.15 -28.58
N GLU A 120 14.26 1.28 -27.95
CA GLU A 120 12.96 0.87 -28.48
C GLU A 120 11.80 1.75 -28.00
N THR A 121 12.06 2.63 -27.02
CA THR A 121 11.09 3.57 -26.42
C THR A 121 9.80 2.87 -25.91
N PRO A 122 9.90 2.07 -24.84
CA PRO A 122 8.76 1.37 -24.25
C PRO A 122 7.69 2.32 -23.73
N VAL A 123 6.46 1.84 -23.62
CA VAL A 123 5.34 2.57 -23.00
C VAL A 123 5.38 2.34 -21.49
N VAL A 124 5.69 3.38 -20.74
CA VAL A 124 5.54 3.39 -19.28
C VAL A 124 4.49 4.41 -18.91
N LEU A 125 3.40 3.96 -18.28
CA LEU A 125 2.29 4.78 -17.82
C LEU A 125 1.99 4.44 -16.36
N GLN A 126 2.25 5.39 -15.46
CA GLN A 126 1.80 5.30 -14.07
C GLN A 126 0.79 6.42 -13.80
N LEU A 127 -0.39 6.07 -13.31
CA LEU A 127 -1.50 6.98 -13.11
C LEU A 127 -2.13 6.77 -11.73
N ALA A 128 -2.35 7.86 -11.02
CA ALA A 128 -3.21 7.91 -9.83
C ALA A 128 -4.16 9.11 -9.97
N PRO A 129 -5.33 8.93 -10.61
CA PRO A 129 -6.26 10.02 -10.93
C PRO A 129 -6.76 10.80 -9.71
N SER A 130 -7.01 10.12 -8.60
CA SER A 130 -7.45 10.74 -7.33
C SER A 130 -6.41 11.70 -6.73
N GLU A 131 -5.14 11.47 -6.99
CA GLU A 131 -4.03 12.30 -6.53
C GLU A 131 -3.50 13.23 -7.65
N GLU A 132 -4.17 13.25 -8.81
CA GLU A 132 -3.76 13.97 -10.03
C GLU A 132 -2.30 13.67 -10.45
N ARG A 133 -1.79 12.47 -10.12
CA ARG A 133 -0.42 12.06 -10.43
C ARG A 133 -0.37 11.28 -11.74
N VAL A 134 0.55 11.68 -12.61
CA VAL A 134 0.80 11.06 -13.90
C VAL A 134 2.28 11.00 -14.16
N TYR A 135 2.75 9.83 -14.53
CA TYR A 135 4.11 9.63 -15.01
C TYR A 135 4.05 8.85 -16.33
N MET A 136 4.63 9.45 -17.36
CA MET A 136 4.62 8.92 -18.73
C MET A 136 6.03 8.96 -19.29
N VAL A 137 6.46 7.87 -19.92
CA VAL A 137 7.77 7.79 -20.57
C VAL A 137 7.68 7.03 -21.89
N GLY A 138 8.59 7.37 -22.81
CA GLY A 138 8.70 6.76 -24.12
C GLY A 138 7.53 7.12 -25.03
N LYS A 139 7.00 6.15 -25.76
CA LYS A 139 5.84 6.34 -26.66
C LYS A 139 4.56 6.71 -25.92
N ALA A 140 4.51 6.55 -24.59
CA ALA A 140 3.37 6.99 -23.78
C ALA A 140 3.08 8.49 -23.97
N ASN A 141 4.12 9.32 -24.11
CA ASN A 141 3.99 10.77 -24.19
C ASN A 141 3.21 11.24 -25.42
N SER A 142 3.31 10.55 -26.55
CA SER A 142 2.57 10.91 -27.78
C SER A 142 1.20 10.25 -27.86
N VAL A 143 1.01 9.13 -27.18
CA VAL A 143 -0.20 8.29 -27.29
C VAL A 143 -1.25 8.71 -26.25
N PHE A 144 -0.79 9.14 -25.08
CA PHE A 144 -1.62 9.57 -23.96
C PHE A 144 -1.54 11.08 -23.70
N GLU A 145 -1.03 11.87 -24.65
CA GLU A 145 -1.01 13.33 -24.56
C GLU A 145 -2.43 13.89 -24.32
N ASP A 146 -3.41 13.32 -25.01
CA ASP A 146 -4.83 13.69 -24.90
C ASP A 146 -5.55 13.05 -23.70
N LEU A 147 -4.86 12.22 -22.91
CA LEU A 147 -5.49 11.57 -21.76
C LEU A 147 -5.85 12.65 -20.73
N SER A 148 -7.14 12.69 -20.39
CA SER A 148 -7.63 13.56 -19.32
C SER A 148 -7.13 13.01 -17.99
N VAL A 149 -6.32 13.79 -17.29
CA VAL A 149 -5.66 13.34 -16.05
C VAL A 149 -6.00 14.18 -14.83
N THR A 150 -6.41 15.43 -15.06
CA THR A 150 -6.94 16.28 -13.98
C THR A 150 -8.41 16.02 -13.75
N LEU A 151 -8.88 16.17 -12.51
CA LEU A 151 -10.30 15.96 -12.16
C LEU A 151 -11.22 16.83 -13.02
N ARG A 152 -10.79 18.05 -13.35
CA ARG A 152 -11.55 18.98 -14.20
C ARG A 152 -11.70 18.46 -15.63
N GLN A 153 -10.62 17.97 -16.23
CA GLN A 153 -10.66 17.41 -17.60
C GLN A 153 -11.50 16.14 -17.63
N LEU A 154 -11.31 15.27 -16.64
CA LEU A 154 -12.06 14.04 -16.45
C LEU A 154 -13.56 14.27 -16.34
N ARG A 155 -13.97 15.28 -15.57
CA ARG A 155 -15.38 15.68 -15.49
C ARG A 155 -15.93 16.10 -16.84
N ASN A 156 -15.18 16.91 -17.59
CA ASN A 156 -15.62 17.33 -18.93
C ASN A 156 -15.71 16.14 -19.89
N ARG A 157 -14.77 15.19 -19.80
CA ARG A 157 -14.71 13.97 -20.60
C ARG A 157 -15.90 13.04 -20.34
N LEU A 158 -16.40 12.98 -19.11
CA LEU A 158 -17.59 12.20 -18.74
C LEU A 158 -18.89 12.69 -19.39
N PHE A 159 -19.02 13.97 -19.74
CA PHE A 159 -20.23 14.49 -20.38
C PHE A 159 -20.19 14.42 -21.92
N GLN A 160 -19.14 13.84 -22.51
CA GLN A 160 -19.03 13.65 -23.95
C GLN A 160 -19.74 12.37 -24.42
N GLU A 161 -20.04 12.27 -25.72
CA GLU A 161 -20.84 11.17 -26.30
C GLU A 161 -20.22 9.78 -26.07
N ASN A 162 -18.89 9.66 -26.09
CA ASN A 162 -18.14 8.42 -25.83
C ASN A 162 -17.84 8.20 -24.34
N SER A 163 -18.79 8.51 -23.46
CA SER A 163 -18.63 8.28 -22.02
C SER A 163 -19.18 6.94 -21.56
N VAL A 164 -18.49 6.36 -20.58
CA VAL A 164 -18.92 5.19 -19.82
C VAL A 164 -20.24 5.44 -19.07
N LEU A 165 -20.65 6.70 -18.85
CA LEU A 165 -21.97 7.06 -18.30
C LEU A 165 -23.16 6.56 -19.13
N ASN A 166 -22.97 6.35 -20.42
CA ASN A 166 -24.02 5.90 -21.33
C ASN A 166 -24.16 4.38 -21.39
N SER A 167 -23.11 3.65 -20.96
CA SER A 167 -23.07 2.19 -20.99
C SER A 167 -23.26 1.53 -19.62
N LEU A 168 -23.04 2.26 -18.52
CA LEU A 168 -23.18 1.72 -17.17
C LEU A 168 -24.60 1.89 -16.60
N PRO A 169 -25.12 0.87 -15.89
CA PRO A 169 -26.33 1.01 -15.10
C PRO A 169 -26.01 1.83 -13.84
N LEU A 170 -26.29 3.13 -13.87
CA LEU A 170 -25.97 4.03 -12.77
C LEU A 170 -26.80 3.80 -11.50
N ASN A 171 -27.82 2.94 -11.51
CA ASN A 171 -28.64 2.50 -10.38
C ASN A 171 -28.66 3.49 -9.19
N SER A 172 -27.83 3.25 -8.17
CA SER A 172 -27.73 4.03 -6.92
C SER A 172 -26.71 5.18 -6.94
N LEU A 173 -25.84 5.24 -7.95
CA LEU A 173 -24.82 6.29 -8.14
C LEU A 173 -25.40 7.53 -8.82
N SER A 174 -25.01 8.69 -8.32
CA SER A 174 -25.51 9.98 -8.80
C SER A 174 -24.52 10.67 -9.75
N ARG A 175 -25.03 11.40 -10.75
CA ARG A 175 -24.20 12.21 -11.65
C ARG A 175 -23.81 13.58 -11.08
N ASN A 176 -24.29 13.89 -9.87
CA ASN A 176 -24.14 15.21 -9.25
C ASN A 176 -23.24 15.17 -8.00
N SER A 177 -23.04 14.00 -7.40
CA SER A 177 -22.10 13.85 -6.29
C SER A 177 -20.67 13.87 -6.81
N GLU A 178 -19.81 14.64 -6.15
CA GLU A 178 -18.39 14.74 -6.49
C GLU A 178 -17.67 13.39 -6.32
N VAL A 179 -18.05 12.63 -5.29
CA VAL A 179 -17.49 11.32 -4.97
C VAL A 179 -17.85 10.28 -6.03
N ASP A 180 -19.12 10.25 -6.45
CA ASP A 180 -19.58 9.34 -7.51
C ASP A 180 -18.94 9.70 -8.85
N LEU A 181 -18.81 11.00 -9.15
CA LEU A 181 -18.16 11.48 -10.37
C LEU A 181 -16.66 11.10 -10.41
N LEU A 182 -15.96 11.17 -9.28
CA LEU A 182 -14.56 10.71 -9.19
C LEU A 182 -14.45 9.24 -9.58
N PHE A 183 -15.25 8.37 -8.96
CA PHE A 183 -15.27 6.94 -9.28
C PHE A 183 -15.60 6.67 -10.75
N LEU A 184 -16.64 7.32 -11.28
CA LEU A 184 -17.02 7.17 -12.68
C LEU A 184 -15.93 7.68 -13.64
N SER A 185 -15.19 8.72 -13.23
CA SER A 185 -14.07 9.24 -14.01
C SER A 185 -12.89 8.29 -14.06
N GLU A 186 -12.59 7.59 -12.98
CA GLU A 186 -11.56 6.55 -12.95
C GLU A 186 -11.91 5.40 -13.89
N LEU A 187 -13.17 4.97 -13.93
CA LEU A 187 -13.65 3.98 -14.90
C LEU A 187 -13.54 4.47 -16.34
N GLN A 188 -13.79 5.77 -16.58
CA GLN A 188 -13.58 6.38 -17.89
C GLN A 188 -12.11 6.33 -18.31
N VAL A 189 -11.16 6.55 -17.39
CA VAL A 189 -9.72 6.45 -17.68
C VAL A 189 -9.36 5.04 -18.15
N LEU A 190 -9.85 3.99 -17.49
CA LEU A 190 -9.61 2.60 -17.92
C LEU A 190 -10.13 2.36 -19.35
N HIS A 191 -11.32 2.88 -19.65
CA HIS A 191 -11.90 2.78 -20.99
C HIS A 191 -11.11 3.58 -22.03
N ASP A 192 -10.67 4.79 -21.67
CA ASP A 192 -9.93 5.65 -22.59
C ASP A 192 -8.56 5.04 -22.90
N ILE A 193 -7.84 4.51 -21.92
CA ILE A 193 -6.56 3.81 -22.11
C ILE A 193 -6.71 2.65 -23.10
N SER A 194 -7.65 1.75 -22.85
CA SER A 194 -7.90 0.60 -23.74
C SER A 194 -8.30 1.04 -25.15
N SER A 195 -9.10 2.10 -25.27
CA SER A 195 -9.51 2.65 -26.58
C SER A 195 -8.36 3.32 -27.34
N LEU A 196 -7.47 4.05 -26.65
CA LEU A 196 -6.32 4.72 -27.24
C LEU A 196 -5.28 3.70 -27.72
N LEU A 197 -5.03 2.64 -26.94
CA LEU A 197 -4.17 1.53 -27.35
C LEU A 197 -4.76 0.73 -28.50
N SER A 198 -6.09 0.56 -28.53
CA SER A 198 -6.79 -0.08 -29.65
C SER A 198 -6.63 0.69 -30.96
N ARG A 199 -6.46 2.02 -30.91
CA ARG A 199 -6.14 2.84 -32.09
C ARG A 199 -4.66 2.71 -32.48
N HIS A 200 -3.77 2.54 -31.50
CA HIS A 200 -2.32 2.44 -31.68
C HIS A 200 -1.79 1.00 -31.48
N LYS A 201 -2.41 0.01 -32.15
CA LYS A 201 -2.04 -1.43 -32.02
C LYS A 201 -0.58 -1.77 -32.34
N HIS A 202 0.15 -0.86 -32.98
CA HIS A 202 1.56 -1.07 -33.30
C HIS A 202 2.46 -1.02 -32.05
N LEU A 203 2.02 -0.35 -30.97
CA LEU A 203 2.73 -0.28 -29.70
C LEU A 203 2.76 -1.65 -29.02
N ALA A 204 1.59 -2.30 -28.91
CA ALA A 204 1.48 -3.62 -28.30
C ALA A 204 2.21 -4.76 -29.07
N LYS A 205 2.72 -4.46 -30.27
CA LYS A 205 3.42 -5.42 -31.13
C LYS A 205 4.92 -5.20 -31.20
N ASP A 206 5.46 -4.17 -30.55
CA ASP A 206 6.89 -3.95 -30.53
C ASP A 206 7.63 -4.99 -29.66
N HIS A 207 8.97 -4.92 -29.65
CA HIS A 207 9.82 -5.86 -28.93
C HIS A 207 10.05 -5.44 -27.47
N SER A 208 9.65 -4.21 -27.11
CA SER A 208 9.92 -3.64 -25.81
C SER A 208 8.80 -4.00 -24.85
N PRO A 209 9.12 -4.29 -23.59
CA PRO A 209 8.09 -4.58 -22.61
C PRO A 209 7.47 -3.29 -22.06
N ASP A 210 6.15 -3.23 -22.04
CA ASP A 210 5.37 -2.10 -21.56
C ASP A 210 4.94 -2.25 -20.10
N LEU A 211 4.79 -1.12 -19.40
CA LEU A 211 4.38 -1.07 -18.00
C LEU A 211 3.23 -0.10 -17.80
N TYR A 212 2.13 -0.62 -17.25
CA TYR A 212 0.97 0.18 -16.84
C TYR A 212 0.74 0.00 -15.35
N SER A 213 0.75 1.09 -14.59
CA SER A 213 0.48 1.11 -13.15
C SER A 213 -0.67 2.07 -12.87
N LEU A 214 -1.84 1.55 -12.50
CA LEU A 214 -3.06 2.34 -12.32
C LEU A 214 -3.52 2.25 -10.87
N GLU A 215 -3.56 3.37 -10.15
CA GLU A 215 -4.11 3.46 -8.80
C GLU A 215 -5.51 4.07 -8.84
N LEU A 216 -6.52 3.34 -8.37
CA LEU A 216 -7.92 3.74 -8.31
C LEU A 216 -8.32 3.91 -6.84
N ALA A 217 -8.81 5.09 -6.48
CA ALA A 217 -9.23 5.39 -5.10
C ALA A 217 -10.71 5.82 -5.00
N GLY A 218 -11.43 5.88 -6.12
CA GLY A 218 -12.84 6.29 -6.14
C GLY A 218 -13.75 5.39 -5.30
N LEU A 219 -13.45 4.09 -5.21
CA LEU A 219 -14.21 3.17 -4.36
C LEU A 219 -14.00 3.45 -2.86
N ASP A 220 -12.78 3.80 -2.46
CA ASP A 220 -12.45 4.22 -1.09
C ASP A 220 -13.23 5.47 -0.69
N GLU A 221 -13.27 6.47 -1.58
CA GLU A 221 -14.01 7.70 -1.34
C GLU A 221 -15.54 7.48 -1.25
N ILE A 222 -16.11 6.59 -2.08
CA ILE A 222 -17.51 6.16 -1.94
C ILE A 222 -17.75 5.48 -0.59
N GLY A 223 -16.85 4.58 -0.18
CA GLY A 223 -16.93 3.89 1.11
C GLY A 223 -16.90 4.86 2.29
N LYS A 224 -16.02 5.88 2.25
CA LYS A 224 -15.95 6.93 3.28
C LYS A 224 -17.19 7.81 3.34
N HIS A 225 -17.77 8.14 2.17
CA HIS A 225 -18.89 9.07 2.09
C HIS A 225 -20.25 8.41 2.40
N TYR A 226 -20.52 7.22 1.84
CA TYR A 226 -21.80 6.53 1.97
C TYR A 226 -21.78 5.36 2.97
N GLY A 227 -20.61 4.81 3.28
CA GLY A 227 -20.42 3.63 4.13
C GLY A 227 -20.26 2.33 3.31
N GLU A 228 -19.48 1.36 3.84
CA GLU A 228 -19.23 0.06 3.21
C GLU A 228 -20.51 -0.79 3.04
N ASP A 229 -21.50 -0.61 3.92
CA ASP A 229 -22.79 -1.34 3.87
C ASP A 229 -23.84 -0.67 2.95
N SER A 230 -23.51 0.45 2.31
CA SER A 230 -24.44 1.20 1.47
C SER A 230 -24.73 0.51 0.14
N GLU A 231 -25.93 0.76 -0.43
CA GLU A 231 -26.27 0.26 -1.77
C GLU A 231 -25.34 0.84 -2.84
N GLN A 232 -24.91 2.09 -2.66
CA GLN A 232 -23.94 2.78 -3.52
C GLN A 232 -22.62 2.03 -3.59
N PHE A 233 -22.08 1.66 -2.43
CA PHE A 233 -20.80 0.94 -2.36
C PHE A 233 -20.89 -0.45 -2.99
N ARG A 234 -21.99 -1.18 -2.74
CA ARG A 234 -22.21 -2.50 -3.33
C ARG A 234 -22.35 -2.44 -4.86
N ASP A 235 -23.11 -1.47 -5.37
CA ASP A 235 -23.28 -1.27 -6.80
C ASP A 235 -21.97 -0.80 -7.46
N ALA A 236 -21.25 0.13 -6.84
CA ALA A 236 -19.94 0.60 -7.31
C ALA A 236 -18.91 -0.54 -7.37
N SER A 237 -18.85 -1.37 -6.33
CA SER A 237 -17.96 -2.55 -6.28
C SER A 237 -18.26 -3.52 -7.42
N LYS A 238 -19.55 -3.81 -7.69
CA LYS A 238 -19.95 -4.67 -8.80
C LYS A 238 -19.58 -4.07 -10.16
N ILE A 239 -19.87 -2.79 -10.37
CA ILE A 239 -19.52 -2.06 -11.60
C ILE A 239 -18.01 -2.07 -11.82
N LEU A 240 -17.23 -1.86 -10.76
CA LEU A 240 -15.77 -1.88 -10.82
C LEU A 240 -15.26 -3.27 -11.22
N VAL A 241 -15.81 -4.34 -10.63
CA VAL A 241 -15.43 -5.72 -10.99
C VAL A 241 -15.70 -6.02 -12.46
N ASP A 242 -16.88 -5.63 -12.97
CA ASP A 242 -17.23 -5.82 -14.38
C ASP A 242 -16.31 -5.01 -15.31
N ALA A 243 -15.99 -3.76 -14.93
CA ALA A 243 -15.08 -2.90 -15.67
C ALA A 243 -13.63 -3.41 -15.66
N LEU A 244 -13.13 -3.90 -14.52
CA LEU A 244 -11.79 -4.46 -14.39
C LEU A 244 -11.63 -5.75 -15.21
N GLN A 245 -12.63 -6.62 -15.23
CA GLN A 245 -12.61 -7.81 -16.08
C GLN A 245 -12.55 -7.45 -17.55
N LYS A 246 -13.44 -6.54 -17.99
CA LYS A 246 -13.45 -6.08 -19.37
C LYS A 246 -12.13 -5.42 -19.75
N PHE A 247 -11.59 -4.56 -18.89
CA PHE A 247 -10.30 -3.92 -19.09
C PHE A 247 -9.16 -4.94 -19.17
N ALA A 248 -9.14 -5.95 -18.29
CA ALA A 248 -8.16 -7.03 -18.32
C ALA A 248 -8.25 -7.83 -19.62
N ASP A 249 -9.45 -8.16 -20.09
CA ASP A 249 -9.68 -8.84 -21.36
C ASP A 249 -9.24 -8.01 -22.56
N ASP A 250 -9.61 -6.72 -22.60
CA ASP A 250 -9.24 -5.80 -23.67
C ASP A 250 -7.70 -5.67 -23.75
N MET A 251 -7.03 -5.44 -22.61
CA MET A 251 -5.57 -5.35 -22.54
C MET A 251 -4.90 -6.67 -22.92
N PHE A 252 -5.36 -7.80 -22.40
CA PHE A 252 -4.79 -9.11 -22.71
C PHE A 252 -4.91 -9.44 -24.22
N ASN A 253 -6.06 -9.11 -24.83
CA ASN A 253 -6.28 -9.30 -26.26
C ASN A 253 -5.45 -8.34 -27.13
N LEU A 254 -5.24 -7.10 -26.70
CA LEU A 254 -4.42 -6.12 -27.42
C LEU A 254 -2.96 -6.58 -27.59
N TYR A 255 -2.43 -7.25 -26.56
CA TYR A 255 -1.08 -7.85 -26.57
C TYR A 255 -1.06 -9.29 -27.09
N GLY A 256 -2.16 -9.79 -27.69
CA GLY A 256 -2.23 -11.13 -28.28
C GLY A 256 -2.08 -12.26 -27.28
N GLY A 257 -2.50 -12.05 -26.03
CA GLY A 257 -2.39 -13.02 -24.94
C GLY A 257 -1.00 -13.06 -24.27
N ASN A 258 -0.11 -12.11 -24.59
CA ASN A 258 1.23 -12.00 -24.03
C ASN A 258 1.35 -10.85 -23.02
N ALA A 259 0.35 -10.67 -22.15
CA ALA A 259 0.37 -9.67 -21.09
C ALA A 259 -0.03 -10.28 -19.75
N VAL A 260 0.54 -9.75 -18.67
CA VAL A 260 0.16 -10.08 -17.30
C VAL A 260 -0.70 -8.94 -16.76
N VAL A 261 -1.90 -9.27 -16.27
CA VAL A 261 -2.82 -8.31 -15.65
C VAL A 261 -2.99 -8.68 -14.18
N GLU A 262 -2.49 -7.81 -13.32
CA GLU A 262 -2.42 -7.94 -11.87
C GLU A 262 -3.36 -6.93 -11.21
N LEU A 263 -4.00 -7.35 -10.13
CA LEU A 263 -4.94 -6.58 -9.35
C LEU A 263 -4.54 -6.64 -7.88
N VAL A 264 -4.38 -5.48 -7.25
CA VAL A 264 -4.09 -5.36 -5.82
C VAL A 264 -5.25 -4.65 -5.15
N THR A 265 -5.91 -5.31 -4.20
CA THR A 265 -6.99 -4.71 -3.40
C THR A 265 -6.48 -4.41 -2.00
N VAL A 266 -6.53 -3.15 -1.59
CA VAL A 266 -6.07 -2.69 -0.28
C VAL A 266 -7.14 -1.83 0.37
N ARG A 267 -7.55 -2.14 1.61
CA ARG A 267 -8.51 -1.31 2.36
C ARG A 267 -7.89 0.04 2.71
N SER A 268 -6.75 0.02 3.39
CA SER A 268 -5.93 1.19 3.67
C SER A 268 -4.48 0.73 3.72
N PHE A 269 -3.56 1.61 3.37
CA PHE A 269 -2.17 1.36 3.66
C PHE A 269 -1.94 1.46 5.16
N ASP A 270 -1.30 0.45 5.72
CA ASP A 270 -0.78 0.54 7.07
C ASP A 270 0.32 1.59 7.07
N THR A 271 0.25 2.56 8.00
CA THR A 271 1.37 3.48 8.22
C THR A 271 2.58 2.64 8.57
N SER A 272 3.50 2.52 7.61
CA SER A 272 4.63 1.62 7.76
C SER A 272 5.44 2.03 8.99
N LEU A 273 5.38 1.21 10.04
CA LEU A 273 6.37 1.21 11.10
C LEU A 273 7.60 0.44 10.61
N VAL A 274 7.98 0.61 9.35
CA VAL A 274 9.28 0.16 8.88
C VAL A 274 10.28 1.09 9.55
N ARG A 275 10.95 0.59 10.58
CA ARG A 275 12.19 1.19 11.07
C ARG A 275 13.13 1.19 9.87
N LYS A 276 13.15 2.29 9.09
CA LYS A 276 14.20 2.57 8.14
C LYS A 276 15.50 2.54 8.94
N THR A 277 16.22 1.44 8.86
CA THR A 277 17.57 1.36 9.41
C THR A 277 18.33 2.46 8.70
N ARG A 278 18.71 3.51 9.45
CA ARG A 278 19.40 4.67 8.89
C ARG A 278 20.60 4.18 8.09
N THR A 279 20.60 4.43 6.79
CA THR A 279 21.83 4.40 6.00
C THR A 279 22.77 5.41 6.62
N ILE A 280 23.95 4.95 7.03
CA ILE A 280 24.96 5.68 7.83
C ILE A 280 25.49 6.96 7.15
N LEU A 281 25.08 7.22 5.91
CA LEU A 281 25.61 8.31 5.06
C LEU A 281 25.08 9.71 5.40
N GLU A 282 24.01 9.85 6.19
CA GLU A 282 23.34 11.15 6.37
C GLU A 282 23.47 11.75 7.80
N ALA A 283 24.23 11.10 8.69
CA ALA A 283 24.55 11.72 9.98
C ALA A 283 25.64 12.77 9.76
N LYS A 284 25.29 14.08 9.88
CA LYS A 284 26.25 15.17 10.06
C LYS A 284 27.16 14.82 11.24
N GLN A 285 28.35 14.29 10.95
CA GLN A 285 29.34 13.94 11.96
C GLN A 285 29.85 15.23 12.61
N ALA A 286 29.60 15.37 13.91
CA ALA A 286 30.38 16.28 14.74
C ALA A 286 31.84 15.80 14.67
N LYS A 287 32.71 16.60 14.03
CA LYS A 287 34.14 16.32 13.90
C LYS A 287 34.75 16.07 15.29
N ASN A 288 35.13 14.83 15.57
CA ASN A 288 35.97 14.52 16.72
C ASN A 288 37.43 14.92 16.40
N PRO A 289 38.14 15.61 17.31
CA PRO A 289 39.46 16.21 17.03
C PRO A 289 40.65 15.22 16.99
N SER A 290 40.43 13.91 17.13
CA SER A 290 41.50 12.96 17.46
C SER A 290 41.72 11.78 16.50
N SER A 291 41.08 11.74 15.32
CA SER A 291 41.51 10.83 14.25
C SER A 291 41.22 11.37 12.84
N PRO A 292 42.19 11.32 11.90
CA PRO A 292 42.01 11.80 10.51
C PRO A 292 41.13 10.88 9.65
N TYR A 293 40.82 9.69 10.16
CA TYR A 293 39.91 8.73 9.53
C TYR A 293 38.65 8.68 10.40
N ASN A 294 37.46 8.71 9.78
CA ASN A 294 36.14 8.64 10.42
C ASN A 294 35.93 7.27 11.10
N LEU A 295 36.73 6.96 12.11
CA LEU A 295 36.68 5.72 12.87
C LEU A 295 35.46 5.74 13.78
N ALA A 296 34.81 4.58 13.91
CA ALA A 296 33.72 4.41 14.85
C ALA A 296 34.19 4.72 16.28
N TYR A 297 33.26 5.18 17.14
CA TYR A 297 33.54 5.26 18.58
C TYR A 297 33.89 3.86 19.08
N LYS A 298 34.80 3.77 20.05
CA LYS A 298 35.14 2.49 20.67
C LYS A 298 34.12 2.20 21.76
N TYR A 299 33.12 1.36 21.49
CA TYR A 299 32.30 0.78 22.56
C TYR A 299 33.07 -0.33 23.26
N ASN A 300 32.90 -0.41 24.58
CA ASN A 300 33.31 -1.59 25.33
C ASN A 300 32.42 -2.77 24.91
N LEU A 301 33.00 -3.95 24.69
CA LEU A 301 32.27 -5.18 24.39
C LEU A 301 31.28 -5.54 25.51
N GLU A 302 31.59 -5.16 26.74
CA GLU A 302 30.76 -5.39 27.93
C GLU A 302 29.65 -4.34 28.12
N TYR A 303 29.48 -3.40 27.17
CA TYR A 303 28.49 -2.33 27.26
C TYR A 303 27.07 -2.83 27.59
N PRO A 304 26.53 -3.90 26.99
CA PRO A 304 25.18 -4.39 27.32
C PRO A 304 25.03 -4.83 28.79
N VAL A 305 26.10 -5.35 29.38
CA VAL A 305 26.12 -5.84 30.76
C VAL A 305 26.19 -4.64 31.72
N VAL A 306 27.14 -3.73 31.50
CA VAL A 306 27.31 -2.51 32.31
C VAL A 306 26.06 -1.64 32.27
N PHE A 307 25.46 -1.46 31.09
CA PHE A 307 24.24 -0.67 30.92
C PHE A 307 23.08 -1.22 31.76
N ASN A 308 22.82 -2.53 31.68
CA ASN A 308 21.72 -3.14 32.45
C ASN A 308 21.97 -3.09 33.95
N MET A 309 23.20 -3.33 34.42
CA MET A 309 23.51 -3.22 35.85
C MET A 309 23.25 -1.80 36.37
N VAL A 310 23.72 -0.77 35.66
CA VAL A 310 23.51 0.62 36.07
C VAL A 310 22.02 1.01 36.02
N LEU A 311 21.31 0.63 34.94
CA LEU A 311 19.91 0.96 34.75
C LEU A 311 19.05 0.45 35.93
N TRP A 312 19.14 -0.84 36.24
CA TRP A 312 18.30 -1.45 37.27
C TRP A 312 18.67 -1.01 38.68
N ILE A 313 19.97 -0.80 38.96
CA ILE A 313 20.42 -0.26 40.25
C ILE A 313 19.89 1.16 40.46
N MET A 314 19.97 2.02 39.44
CA MET A 314 19.50 3.40 39.55
C MET A 314 17.98 3.49 39.71
N ILE A 315 17.22 2.64 39.02
CA ILE A 315 15.75 2.57 39.18
C ILE A 315 15.38 2.12 40.59
N ALA A 316 16.03 1.07 41.11
CA ALA A 316 15.77 0.58 42.46
C ALA A 316 16.12 1.62 43.54
N LEU A 317 17.26 2.30 43.40
CA LEU A 317 17.66 3.39 44.29
C LEU A 317 16.68 4.57 44.22
N ALA A 318 16.27 4.98 43.02
CA ALA A 318 15.31 6.06 42.86
C ALA A 318 13.97 5.73 43.54
N LEU A 319 13.46 4.50 43.37
CA LEU A 319 12.24 4.05 44.04
C LEU A 319 12.39 4.03 45.56
N ALA A 320 13.53 3.56 46.09
CA ALA A 320 13.78 3.58 47.53
C ALA A 320 13.77 5.01 48.09
N VAL A 321 14.40 5.95 47.40
CA VAL A 321 14.41 7.38 47.77
C VAL A 321 13.00 7.96 47.73
N ILE A 322 12.20 7.64 46.71
CA ILE A 322 10.81 8.12 46.61
C ILE A 322 9.96 7.59 47.78
N ILE A 323 10.05 6.29 48.09
CA ILE A 323 9.28 5.66 49.18
C ILE A 323 9.66 6.27 50.53
N THR A 324 10.95 6.39 50.81
CA THR A 324 11.45 6.99 52.05
C THR A 324 11.05 8.46 52.17
N SER A 325 11.16 9.23 51.08
CA SER A 325 10.70 10.62 51.05
C SER A 325 9.20 10.73 51.30
N TYR A 326 8.38 9.86 50.72
CA TYR A 326 6.93 9.84 50.93
C TYR A 326 6.56 9.52 52.37
N ASN A 327 7.26 8.56 53.00
CA ASN A 327 7.02 8.19 54.39
C ASN A 327 7.42 9.31 55.35
N ILE A 328 8.53 10.01 55.09
CA ILE A 328 8.94 11.18 55.89
C ILE A 328 7.94 12.33 55.71
N TRP A 329 7.48 12.56 54.47
CA TRP A 329 6.49 13.59 54.16
C TRP A 329 5.17 13.39 54.92
N ASN A 330 4.70 12.15 54.98
CA ASN A 330 3.45 11.77 55.66
C ASN A 330 3.66 11.21 57.07
N MET A 331 4.78 11.55 57.71
CA MET A 331 5.03 11.10 59.08
C MET A 331 4.01 11.78 60.01
N ASP A 332 3.15 10.97 60.63
CA ASP A 332 2.17 11.46 61.59
C ASP A 332 2.90 12.05 62.81
N PRO A 333 2.78 13.35 63.08
CA PRO A 333 3.44 13.97 64.22
C PRO A 333 2.80 13.58 65.56
N GLY A 334 1.68 12.83 65.55
CA GLY A 334 0.85 12.58 66.71
C GLY A 334 0.12 13.87 67.08
N TYR A 335 -1.19 13.92 66.83
CA TYR A 335 -1.99 15.12 67.05
C TYR A 335 -2.23 15.47 68.53
N ASP A 336 -1.51 14.86 69.47
CA ASP A 336 -1.77 15.00 70.91
C ASP A 336 -0.96 16.14 71.56
N SER A 337 -1.57 16.77 72.57
CA SER A 337 -1.04 17.88 73.37
C SER A 337 -1.21 19.28 72.76
N ILE A 338 -0.15 19.87 72.17
CA ILE A 338 -0.12 21.31 71.81
C ILE A 338 -0.93 21.57 70.53
N ILE A 339 -0.96 20.61 69.60
CA ILE A 339 -1.69 20.73 68.34
C ILE A 339 -3.21 20.78 68.60
N TYR A 340 -3.74 19.91 69.47
CA TYR A 340 -5.14 19.98 69.94
C TYR A 340 -5.49 21.29 70.66
N ARG A 341 -4.55 21.87 71.43
CA ARG A 341 -4.75 23.17 72.10
C ARG A 341 -4.86 24.33 71.11
N MET A 342 -4.15 24.27 69.98
CA MET A 342 -4.20 25.30 68.95
C MET A 342 -5.39 25.15 68.00
N THR A 343 -5.84 23.93 67.70
CA THR A 343 -6.92 23.68 66.73
C THR A 343 -8.32 23.76 67.34
N ASN A 344 -8.48 23.58 68.66
CA ASN A 344 -9.80 23.59 69.32
C ASN A 344 -9.93 24.76 70.32
N GLN A 345 -9.82 26.01 69.83
CA GLN A 345 -10.28 27.17 70.58
C GLN A 345 -11.82 27.24 70.52
N LYS A 346 -12.50 26.49 71.39
CA LYS A 346 -13.93 26.68 71.62
C LYS A 346 -14.13 28.02 72.34
N ILE A 347 -14.37 29.09 71.57
CA ILE A 347 -14.81 30.38 72.10
C ILE A 347 -16.15 30.13 72.80
N ARG A 348 -16.20 30.31 74.13
CA ARG A 348 -17.48 30.50 74.84
C ARG A 348 -17.96 31.90 74.48
N MET A 349 -19.06 31.98 73.72
CA MET A 349 -19.88 33.20 73.69
C MET A 349 -20.70 33.21 74.98
N ASP A 350 -20.77 34.38 75.63
CA ASP A 350 -21.43 34.64 76.91
C ASP A 350 -22.91 34.23 76.96
#